data_AF-A0A0Q4NGF1-F1
#
_entry.id   AF-A0A0Q4NGF1-F1
#
_cell.length_a   1.000
_cell.length_b   1.000
_cell.length_c   1.000
_cell.angle_alpha   90.00
_cell.angle_beta   90.00
_cell.angle_gamma   90.00
#
_symmetry.space_group_name_H-M   'P 1'
#
loop_
_entity.id
_entity.type
_entity.pdbx_description
1 polymer ?
#
loop_
_entity_poly.entity_id
_entity_poly.type
_entity_poly.pdbx_seq_one_letter_code
_entity_poly.pdbx_strand_id
1 'polypeptide(L)'
;MRFLDALVCVCLAMEIHKTDKAVRTTARRCAKKVSPKDRVYMMHIINSPRPVLHVQAFLITLPDHILNMGAEKPGGTLVPFKKSALDVAGKH
;
A
#
# COMPACT_ATOMS: atom_id res chain seq x y z
N MET A 1 -8.02 7.50 -9.77
CA MET A 1 -6.79 7.05 -9.06
C MET A 1 -7.01 5.59 -8.67
N ARG A 2 -6.05 4.69 -8.89
CA ARG A 2 -6.21 3.29 -8.45
C ARG A 2 -6.08 3.20 -6.93
N PHE A 3 -6.61 2.12 -6.35
CA PHE A 3 -6.49 1.86 -4.91
C PHE A 3 -5.03 1.84 -4.44
N LEU A 4 -4.15 1.14 -5.16
CA LEU A 4 -2.72 1.05 -4.84
C LEU A 4 -2.04 2.42 -4.86
N ASP A 5 -2.33 3.26 -5.85
CA ASP A 5 -1.75 4.61 -5.92
C ASP A 5 -2.17 5.43 -4.69
N ALA A 6 -3.43 5.32 -4.28
CA ALA A 6 -3.95 6.00 -3.09
C ALA A 6 -3.29 5.48 -1.80
N LEU A 7 -3.11 4.17 -1.68
CA LEU A 7 -2.44 3.53 -0.56
C LEU A 7 -0.97 4.00 -0.48
N VAL A 8 -0.25 4.00 -1.61
CA VAL A 8 1.14 4.49 -1.67
C VAL A 8 1.23 5.94 -1.23
N CYS A 9 0.34 6.82 -1.69
CA CYS A 9 0.32 8.21 -1.23
C CYS A 9 0.12 8.33 0.30
N VAL A 10 -0.74 7.50 0.88
CA VAL A 10 -0.99 7.50 2.33
C VAL A 10 0.23 6.96 3.09
N CYS A 11 0.87 5.90 2.60
CA CYS A 11 2.08 5.33 3.19
C CYS A 11 3.26 6.30 3.11
N LEU A 12 3.42 6.98 1.98
CA LEU A 12 4.45 8.00 1.82
C LEU A 12 4.23 9.18 2.78
N ALA A 13 2.97 9.63 2.93
CA ALA A 13 2.65 10.67 3.89
C ALA A 13 2.91 10.22 5.34
N MET A 14 2.67 8.95 5.66
CA MET A 14 3.00 8.35 6.95
C MET A 14 4.52 8.37 7.20
N GLU A 15 5.33 7.92 6.24
CA GLU A 15 6.80 7.88 6.35
C GLU A 15 7.42 9.29 6.47
N ILE A 16 6.95 10.24 5.66
CA ILE A 16 7.48 11.62 5.65
C ILE A 16 7.08 12.37 6.93
N HIS A 17 5.79 12.35 7.28
CA HIS A 17 5.27 13.25 8.30
C HIS A 17 5.15 12.60 9.68
N LYS A 18 5.15 11.26 9.78
CA LYS A 18 5.04 10.47 11.03
C LYS A 18 3.96 10.96 12.02
N THR A 19 2.89 11.56 11.50
CA THR A 19 1.83 12.20 12.30
C THR A 19 0.46 11.78 11.79
N ASP A 20 -0.45 11.52 12.74
CA ASP A 20 -1.81 11.08 12.43
C ASP A 20 -2.61 12.11 11.63
N LYS A 21 -2.35 13.40 11.85
CA LYS A 21 -3.01 14.51 11.14
C LYS A 21 -2.66 14.52 9.65
N ALA A 22 -1.39 14.29 9.30
CA ALA A 22 -0.95 14.24 7.92
C ALA A 22 -1.57 13.04 7.19
N VAL A 23 -1.53 11.86 7.82
CA VAL A 23 -2.13 10.63 7.27
C VAL A 23 -3.64 10.81 7.02
N ARG A 24 -4.41 11.35 7.98
CA ARG A 24 -5.83 11.66 7.78
C ARG A 24 -6.08 12.63 6.63
N THR A 25 -5.27 13.68 6.54
CA THR A 25 -5.44 14.70 5.49
C THR A 25 -5.19 14.12 4.11
N THR A 26 -4.14 13.32 3.97
CA THR A 26 -3.81 12.61 2.73
C THR A 26 -4.87 11.58 2.38
N ALA A 27 -5.29 10.75 3.34
CA ALA A 27 -6.37 9.79 3.13
C ALA A 27 -7.67 10.47 2.69
N ARG A 28 -8.03 11.63 3.28
CA ARG A 28 -9.20 12.41 2.87
C ARG A 28 -9.08 12.96 1.45
N ARG A 29 -7.89 13.38 1.03
CA ARG A 29 -7.62 13.80 -0.36
C ARG A 29 -7.71 12.63 -1.33
N CYS A 30 -7.14 11.48 -0.97
CA CYS A 30 -7.21 10.26 -1.77
C CYS A 30 -8.65 9.72 -1.88
N ALA A 31 -9.43 9.77 -0.80
CA ALA A 31 -10.83 9.34 -0.77
C ALA A 31 -11.73 10.07 -1.79
N LYS A 32 -11.37 11.30 -2.18
CA LYS A 32 -12.08 12.06 -3.23
C LYS A 32 -11.71 11.65 -4.65
N LYS A 33 -10.58 10.95 -4.83
CA LYS A 33 -9.98 10.62 -6.14
C LYS A 33 -10.07 9.13 -6.50
N VAL A 34 -10.47 8.28 -5.55
CA VAL A 34 -10.63 6.83 -5.72
C VAL A 34 -12.06 6.46 -6.07
N SER A 35 -12.22 5.27 -6.66
CA SER A 35 -13.51 4.69 -6.98
C SER A 35 -14.37 4.50 -5.71
N PRO A 36 -15.73 4.52 -5.83
CA PRO A 36 -16.62 4.39 -4.67
C PRO A 36 -16.39 3.13 -3.83
N LYS A 37 -16.02 2.02 -4.48
CA LYS A 37 -15.69 0.75 -3.82
C LYS A 37 -14.47 0.89 -2.90
N ASP A 38 -13.43 1.55 -3.40
CA ASP A 38 -12.15 1.69 -2.71
C ASP A 38 -12.15 2.81 -1.67
N ARG A 39 -13.09 3.76 -1.81
CA ARG A 39 -13.30 4.87 -0.87
C ARG A 39 -13.57 4.37 0.55
N VAL A 40 -14.19 3.20 0.70
CA VAL A 40 -14.48 2.60 2.00
C VAL A 40 -13.20 2.36 2.80
N TYR A 41 -12.16 1.80 2.16
CA TYR A 41 -10.86 1.57 2.82
C TYR A 41 -10.20 2.88 3.27
N MET A 42 -10.28 3.93 2.45
CA MET A 42 -9.75 5.25 2.82
C MET A 42 -10.53 5.85 4.00
N MET A 43 -11.85 5.66 4.07
CA MET A 43 -12.67 6.11 5.19
C MET A 43 -12.37 5.35 6.48
N HIS A 44 -12.05 4.05 6.41
CA HIS A 44 -11.60 3.27 7.57
C HIS A 44 -10.30 3.84 8.15
N ILE A 45 -9.34 4.21 7.29
CA ILE A 45 -8.10 4.88 7.71
C ILE A 45 -8.42 6.23 8.38
N ILE A 46 -9.32 7.03 7.79
CA ILE A 46 -9.66 8.37 8.30
C ILE A 46 -10.33 8.30 9.68
N ASN A 47 -11.25 7.35 9.85
CA ASN A 47 -12.04 7.19 11.07
C ASN A 47 -11.28 6.45 12.19
N SER A 48 -10.11 5.88 11.89
CA SER A 48 -9.28 5.22 12.89
C SER A 48 -8.76 6.23 13.93
N PRO A 49 -8.73 5.84 15.23
CA PRO A 49 -8.17 6.69 16.29
C PRO A 49 -6.66 6.90 16.10
N ARG A 50 -5.96 5.92 15.51
CA ARG A 50 -4.51 5.96 15.25
C ARG A 50 -4.24 5.59 13.78
N PRO A 51 -4.46 6.52 12.83
CA PRO A 51 -4.32 6.25 11.40
C PRO A 51 -2.92 5.81 10.99
N VAL A 52 -1.85 6.28 11.66
CA VAL A 52 -0.48 5.81 11.37
C VAL A 52 -0.34 4.32 11.65
N LEU A 53 -0.72 3.87 12.85
CA LEU A 53 -0.64 2.45 13.22
C LEU A 53 -1.56 1.59 12.37
N HIS A 54 -2.73 2.11 12.01
CA HIS A 54 -3.67 1.38 11.16
C HIS A 54 -3.10 1.14 9.76
N VAL A 55 -2.45 2.14 9.16
CA VAL A 55 -1.79 1.98 7.85
C VAL A 55 -0.61 1.01 7.96
N GLN A 56 0.18 1.09 9.04
CA GLN A 56 1.29 0.16 9.26
C GLN A 56 0.80 -1.29 9.43
N ALA A 57 -0.24 -1.51 10.23
CA ALA A 57 -0.86 -2.82 10.38
C ALA A 57 -1.45 -3.32 9.06
N PHE A 58 -2.13 -2.44 8.32
CA PHE A 58 -2.70 -2.75 7.02
C PHE A 58 -1.64 -3.23 6.02
N LEU A 59 -0.47 -2.57 5.99
CA LEU A 59 0.67 -2.98 5.15
C LEU A 59 1.23 -4.35 5.55
N ILE A 60 1.38 -4.63 6.84
CA ILE A 60 1.89 -5.92 7.33
C ILE A 60 0.92 -7.06 7.00
N THR A 61 -0.38 -6.78 7.06
CA THR A 61 -1.42 -7.76 6.70
C THR A 61 -1.67 -7.88 5.21
N LEU A 62 -1.07 -7.00 4.39
CA LEU A 62 -1.33 -6.98 2.96
C LEU A 62 -0.61 -8.17 2.30
N PRO A 63 -1.33 -9.08 1.63
CA PRO A 63 -0.69 -10.16 0.92
C PRO A 63 0.13 -9.64 -0.26
N ASP A 64 1.33 -10.20 -0.47
CA ASP A 64 2.22 -9.82 -1.58
C ASP A 64 1.54 -9.94 -2.96
N HIS A 65 0.56 -10.82 -3.11
CA HIS A 65 -0.17 -10.98 -4.36
C HIS A 65 -1.04 -9.77 -4.74
N ILE A 66 -1.43 -8.92 -3.78
CA ILE A 66 -2.17 -7.67 -4.08
C ILE A 66 -1.25 -6.63 -4.72
N LEU A 67 0.04 -6.64 -4.38
CA LEU A 67 1.05 -5.82 -5.04
C LEU A 67 1.28 -6.27 -6.49
N ASN A 68 1.05 -7.55 -6.78
CA ASN A 68 1.19 -8.13 -8.13
C ASN A 68 -0.07 -8.06 -9.00
N MET A 69 -1.26 -7.74 -8.46
CA MET A 69 -2.48 -7.59 -9.28
C MET A 69 -2.49 -6.34 -10.18
N GLY A 70 -1.52 -5.43 -10.03
CA GLY A 70 -1.55 -4.08 -10.60
C GLY A 70 -0.84 -3.88 -11.95
N ALA A 71 -0.42 -4.94 -12.62
CA ALA A 71 0.20 -4.84 -13.95
C ALA A 71 -0.25 -5.94 -14.92
N GLU A 72 -1.54 -6.33 -14.91
CA GLU A 72 -2.11 -6.93 -16.12
C GLU A 72 -2.14 -5.86 -17.23
N LYS A 73 -1.06 -5.80 -18.01
CA LYS A 73 -1.19 -5.44 -19.41
C LYS A 73 -1.96 -6.59 -20.09
N PRO A 74 -2.93 -6.30 -20.97
CA PRO A 74 -3.50 -7.36 -21.81
C PRO A 74 -2.37 -7.91 -22.69
N GLY A 75 -1.89 -9.12 -22.37
CA GLY A 75 -0.91 -9.86 -23.19
C GLY A 75 0.56 -9.89 -22.71
N GLY A 76 0.86 -9.77 -21.42
CA GLY A 76 2.24 -9.89 -20.91
C GLY A 76 2.51 -11.18 -20.14
N THR A 77 3.32 -12.08 -20.70
CA THR A 77 3.84 -13.30 -20.06
C THR A 77 4.26 -13.07 -18.61
N LEU A 78 3.73 -13.90 -17.70
CA LEU A 78 4.15 -13.99 -16.32
C LEU A 78 5.62 -14.42 -16.26
N VAL A 79 6.52 -13.46 -16.06
CA VAL A 79 7.87 -13.79 -15.59
C VAL A 79 7.86 -13.77 -14.05
N PRO A 80 8.17 -14.90 -13.39
CA PRO A 80 8.35 -14.89 -11.95
C PRO A 80 9.51 -13.96 -11.62
N PHE A 81 9.32 -13.08 -10.65
CA PHE A 81 10.39 -12.27 -10.07
C PHE A 81 11.39 -13.25 -9.45
N LYS A 82 12.45 -13.55 -10.20
CA LYS A 82 13.53 -14.42 -9.75
C LYS A 82 14.09 -13.76 -8.50
N LYS A 83 14.03 -14.45 -7.35
CA LYS A 83 14.79 -14.06 -6.16
C LYS A 83 16.25 -13.93 -6.61
N SER A 84 16.77 -12.70 -6.65
CA SER A 84 18.18 -12.49 -6.91
C SER A 84 18.97 -13.11 -5.77
N ALA A 85 19.84 -14.03 -6.16
CA ALA A 85 20.88 -14.60 -5.34
C ALA A 85 21.76 -13.49 -4.76
N LEU A 86 21.81 -13.41 -3.43
CA LEU A 86 23.04 -13.23 -2.68
C LEU A 86 23.13 -14.48 -1.78
N ASP A 87 23.96 -15.45 -2.17
CA ASP A 87 25.34 -15.63 -1.68
C ASP A 87 25.35 -16.11 -0.21
N VAL A 88 25.43 -17.43 0.02
CA VAL A 88 26.69 -18.18 0.17
C VAL A 88 27.43 -17.76 1.44
N ALA A 89 27.24 -18.52 2.52
CA ALA A 89 28.27 -18.99 3.44
C ALA A 89 27.60 -19.71 4.61
N GLY A 90 27.77 -21.03 4.68
CA GLY A 90 27.26 -21.85 5.78
C GLY A 90 27.37 -23.35 5.54
N LYS A 91 28.44 -23.78 4.85
CA LYS A 91 28.98 -25.13 5.07
C LYS A 91 29.80 -25.05 6.35
N HIS A 92 29.41 -25.81 7.36
CA HIS A 92 30.26 -26.79 8.05
C HIS A 92 29.38 -27.66 8.95
#